data_AF-A0A386TYD1-F1
#
_entry.id   AF-A0A386TYD1-F1
#
_cell.length_a   1.000
_cell.length_b   1.000
_cell.length_c   1.000
_cell.angle_alpha   90.00
_cell.angle_beta   90.00
_cell.angle_gamma   90.00
#
_symmetry.space_group_name_H-M   'P 1'
#
loop_
_entity.id
_entity.type
_entity.pdbx_description
1 polymer ?
#
loop_
_entity_poly.entity_id
_entity_poly.type
_entity_poly.pdbx_seq_one_letter_code
_entity_poly.pdbx_strand_id
1 'polypeptide(L)'
;MAITSNVADYLVRAEELEKLELKNKEDIKNLPKKNEPGDVYNKVAETVIQKINTVNDIPFKEKLLKLNINRNLLKKPVMTIPYNVGLETMGKQLINAGFFTRKVDCMYKEKDKDTLDSKFCYFYSVSSNLIKEEFKGDQIKFSSSEMGKFFSILYSAVYDTFPSLKKYVEYLNKFADIFGKLDAPIIWTTPVGMHIEIRYKEFKTKKGKNLYDRKKRNSVSLPIPGKINHKANKLSFLPNLIHSMDSSNIQLLVRNLTIINKDNNINLFTIHDCFATTPNTMKILNLEVRRAFSMMYFDEIYLKKWHSEFLREISKYEHIYKED
;
A
#
# COMPACT_ATOMS: atom_id res chain seq x y z
N MET A 1 9.56 4.73 7.90
CA MET A 1 8.09 4.75 8.18
C MET A 1 7.50 6.17 8.03
N ALA A 2 8.15 7.01 7.23
CA ALA A 2 7.87 8.42 6.93
C ALA A 2 7.50 8.64 5.44
N ILE A 3 7.69 7.68 4.53
CA ILE A 3 7.19 7.79 3.15
C ILE A 3 5.71 7.46 3.05
N THR A 4 5.14 6.75 4.01
CA THR A 4 3.70 6.47 3.98
C THR A 4 2.86 7.66 4.44
N SER A 5 3.46 8.61 5.18
CA SER A 5 2.94 9.98 5.20
C SER A 5 3.20 10.64 3.85
N ASN A 6 4.39 10.54 3.23
CA ASN A 6 4.61 11.18 1.91
C ASN A 6 3.78 10.68 0.72
N VAL A 7 3.35 9.41 0.60
CA VAL A 7 2.51 8.98 -0.55
C VAL A 7 1.07 9.44 -0.32
N ALA A 8 0.56 9.33 0.91
CA ALA A 8 -0.74 9.85 1.25
C ALA A 8 -0.74 11.39 1.24
N ASP A 9 0.29 12.05 1.77
CA ASP A 9 0.55 13.49 1.67
C ASP A 9 0.79 13.90 0.22
N TYR A 10 1.39 13.06 -0.63
CA TYR A 10 1.55 13.32 -2.06
C TYR A 10 0.22 13.23 -2.78
N LEU A 11 -0.65 12.28 -2.42
CA LEU A 11 -2.00 12.16 -2.97
C LEU A 11 -2.92 13.27 -2.43
N VAL A 12 -2.80 13.64 -1.16
CA VAL A 12 -3.45 14.82 -0.55
C VAL A 12 -2.98 16.08 -1.25
N ARG A 13 -1.67 16.23 -1.46
CA ARG A 13 -1.06 17.42 -2.07
C ARG A 13 -1.32 17.45 -3.56
N ALA A 14 -1.32 16.32 -4.26
CA ALA A 14 -1.71 16.21 -5.66
C ALA A 14 -3.20 16.52 -5.83
N GLU A 15 -4.07 16.08 -4.92
CA GLU A 15 -5.50 16.47 -4.91
C GLU A 15 -5.70 17.95 -4.52
N GLU A 16 -4.91 18.50 -3.60
CA GLU A 16 -4.91 19.93 -3.29
C GLU A 16 -4.43 20.75 -4.50
N LEU A 17 -3.42 20.27 -5.23
CA LEU A 17 -2.91 20.89 -6.46
C LEU A 17 -3.90 20.78 -7.63
N GLU A 18 -4.59 19.64 -7.77
CA GLU A 18 -5.64 19.40 -8.77
C GLU A 18 -6.87 20.29 -8.50
N LYS A 19 -7.25 20.50 -7.23
CA LYS A 19 -8.32 21.42 -6.82
C LYS A 19 -8.00 22.90 -7.01
N LEU A 20 -6.72 23.27 -7.05
CA LEU A 20 -6.28 24.65 -7.20
C LEU A 20 -5.97 25.02 -8.67
N GLU A 21 -6.19 24.12 -9.64
CA GLU A 21 -5.84 24.29 -11.07
C GLU A 21 -4.36 24.69 -11.31
N LEU A 22 -3.48 24.37 -10.36
CA LEU A 22 -2.08 24.82 -10.37
C LEU A 22 -1.25 23.90 -11.27
N LYS A 23 -1.10 24.31 -12.53
CA LYS A 23 -0.41 23.56 -13.58
C LYS A 23 1.09 23.85 -13.67
N ASN A 24 1.62 24.88 -12.99
CA ASN A 24 3.01 25.32 -13.18
C ASN A 24 3.85 25.40 -11.89
N LYS A 25 5.18 25.32 -12.02
CA LYS A 25 6.16 25.38 -10.91
C LYS A 25 6.05 26.65 -10.05
N GLU A 26 5.51 27.74 -10.59
CA GLU A 26 5.35 29.02 -9.88
C GLU A 26 4.19 28.98 -8.87
N ASP A 27 3.17 28.19 -9.15
CA ASP A 27 1.99 28.03 -8.31
C ASP A 27 2.30 27.31 -6.98
N ILE A 28 3.30 26.44 -6.99
CA ILE A 28 3.76 25.68 -5.82
C ILE A 28 4.48 26.59 -4.81
N LYS A 29 5.17 27.64 -5.29
CA LYS A 29 5.76 28.67 -4.42
C LYS A 29 4.69 29.47 -3.67
N ASN A 30 3.48 29.52 -4.23
CA ASN A 30 2.33 30.23 -3.69
C ASN A 30 1.39 29.34 -2.87
N LEU A 31 1.73 28.06 -2.62
CA LEU A 31 0.99 27.23 -1.69
C LEU A 31 0.96 27.92 -0.31
N PRO A 32 -0.22 28.07 0.32
CA PRO A 32 -0.29 28.63 1.65
C PRO A 32 0.58 27.80 2.58
N LYS A 33 1.57 28.45 3.22
CA LYS A 33 2.35 27.83 4.29
C LYS A 33 1.37 27.52 5.42
N LYS A 34 0.86 26.28 5.47
CA LYS A 34 0.24 25.79 6.71
C LYS A 34 1.32 25.81 7.77
N ASN A 35 1.04 26.50 8.88
CA ASN A 35 1.95 26.58 10.03
C ASN A 35 2.12 25.22 10.73
N GLU A 36 1.24 24.26 10.44
CA GLU A 36 1.27 22.91 11.01
C GLU A 36 1.22 21.82 9.92
N PRO A 37 1.95 20.70 10.10
CA PRO A 37 1.84 19.54 9.21
C PRO A 37 0.41 19.01 9.18
N GLY A 38 -0.11 18.72 7.99
CA GLY A 38 -1.40 18.02 7.86
C GLY A 38 -1.31 16.58 8.38
N ASP A 39 -2.37 16.11 9.06
CA ASP A 39 -2.47 14.72 9.49
C ASP A 39 -3.51 13.96 8.65
N VAL A 40 -3.02 13.25 7.63
CA VAL A 40 -3.81 12.38 6.74
C VAL A 40 -4.67 11.38 7.53
N TYR A 41 -4.16 10.86 8.64
CA TYR A 41 -4.87 9.85 9.43
C TYR A 41 -6.11 10.44 10.09
N ASN A 42 -6.07 11.72 10.51
CA ASN A 42 -7.24 12.40 11.09
C ASN A 42 -8.32 12.64 10.04
N LYS A 43 -7.95 13.06 8.83
CA LYS A 43 -8.91 13.23 7.71
C LYS A 43 -9.63 11.91 7.36
N VAL A 44 -8.90 10.80 7.38
CA VAL A 44 -9.48 9.46 7.18
C VAL A 44 -10.36 9.08 8.37
N ALA A 45 -9.97 9.41 9.61
CA ALA A 45 -10.76 9.16 10.81
C ALA A 45 -12.12 9.86 10.77
N GLU A 46 -12.15 11.13 10.36
CA GLU A 46 -13.39 11.88 10.15
C GLU A 46 -14.31 11.19 9.14
N THR A 47 -13.76 10.76 8.01
CA THR A 47 -14.51 10.04 6.96
C THR A 47 -15.03 8.70 7.47
N VAL A 48 -14.26 7.97 8.27
CA VAL A 48 -14.71 6.72 8.92
C VAL A 48 -15.88 7.01 9.87
N ILE A 49 -15.77 8.04 10.71
CA ILE A 49 -16.84 8.42 11.66
C ILE A 49 -18.12 8.81 10.92
N GLN A 50 -18.02 9.59 9.84
CA GLN A 50 -19.15 9.93 8.99
C GLN A 50 -19.82 8.66 8.43
N LYS A 51 -19.05 7.70 7.92
CA LYS A 51 -19.58 6.42 7.43
C LYS A 51 -20.25 5.60 8.53
N ILE A 52 -19.66 5.54 9.73
CA ILE A 52 -20.25 4.87 10.89
C ILE A 52 -21.62 5.49 11.22
N ASN A 53 -21.74 6.82 11.15
CA ASN A 53 -23.00 7.51 11.41
C ASN A 53 -24.11 7.18 10.39
N THR A 54 -23.76 6.78 9.16
CA THR A 54 -24.72 6.38 8.12
C THR A 54 -25.12 4.89 8.17
N VAL A 55 -24.60 4.10 9.12
CA VAL A 55 -24.95 2.68 9.25
C VAL A 55 -26.39 2.51 9.74
N ASN A 56 -27.22 1.79 8.98
CA ASN A 56 -28.63 1.54 9.30
C ASN A 56 -28.83 0.48 10.41
N ASP A 57 -27.90 -0.46 10.54
CA ASP A 57 -27.93 -1.51 11.56
C ASP A 57 -27.59 -0.89 12.93
N ILE A 58 -28.63 -0.53 13.69
CA ILE A 58 -28.50 0.23 14.95
C ILE A 58 -27.62 -0.50 15.97
N PRO A 59 -27.84 -1.79 16.29
CA PRO A 59 -26.96 -2.52 17.23
C PRO A 59 -25.50 -2.54 16.79
N PHE A 60 -25.23 -2.72 15.50
CA PHE A 60 -23.87 -2.68 14.97
C PHE A 60 -23.26 -1.27 15.08
N LYS A 61 -24.03 -0.24 14.71
CA LYS A 61 -23.60 1.17 14.80
C LYS A 61 -23.25 1.56 16.23
N GLU A 62 -24.06 1.19 17.21
CA GLU A 62 -23.78 1.44 18.63
C GLU A 62 -22.44 0.84 19.07
N LYS A 63 -22.14 -0.40 18.66
CA LYS A 63 -20.83 -1.02 18.94
C LYS A 63 -19.68 -0.22 18.31
N LEU A 64 -19.85 0.25 17.07
CA LEU A 64 -18.83 1.03 16.37
C LEU A 64 -18.59 2.40 17.02
N LEU A 65 -19.64 3.07 17.50
CA LEU A 65 -19.54 4.38 18.15
C LEU A 65 -18.76 4.34 19.47
N LYS A 66 -18.66 3.17 20.11
CA LYS A 66 -17.82 2.95 21.31
C LYS A 66 -16.33 2.83 20.98
N LEU A 67 -15.97 2.64 19.72
CA LEU A 67 -14.58 2.54 19.28
C LEU A 67 -13.93 3.93 19.18
N ASN A 68 -12.69 4.01 19.62
CA ASN A 68 -11.81 5.15 19.42
C ASN A 68 -11.08 5.02 18.08
N ILE A 69 -11.69 5.57 17.02
CA ILE A 69 -11.08 5.62 15.68
C ILE A 69 -9.96 6.65 15.69
N ASN A 70 -8.73 6.20 15.89
CA ASN A 70 -7.57 7.05 16.04
C ASN A 70 -6.49 6.74 14.98
N ARG A 71 -5.47 7.61 14.95
CA ARG A 71 -4.30 7.46 14.09
C ARG A 71 -3.65 6.08 14.19
N ASN A 72 -3.57 5.48 15.39
CA ASN A 72 -2.91 4.19 15.58
C ASN A 72 -3.64 3.06 14.83
N LEU A 73 -4.98 3.02 14.90
CA LEU A 73 -5.80 2.07 14.15
C LEU A 73 -5.65 2.26 12.64
N LEU A 74 -5.73 3.51 12.18
CA LEU A 74 -5.76 3.86 10.76
C LEU A 74 -4.39 3.85 10.09
N LYS A 75 -3.31 3.89 10.87
CA LYS A 75 -1.94 3.91 10.36
C LYS A 75 -1.71 2.78 9.36
N LYS A 76 -1.98 1.53 9.73
CA LYS A 76 -1.73 0.41 8.81
C LYS A 76 -2.59 0.49 7.52
N PRO A 77 -3.92 0.62 7.57
CA PRO A 77 -4.74 0.76 6.37
C PRO A 77 -4.30 1.90 5.43
N VAL A 78 -4.10 3.10 5.98
CA VAL A 78 -3.70 4.28 5.20
C VAL A 78 -2.33 4.09 4.56
N MET A 79 -1.42 3.40 5.25
CA MET A 79 -0.08 3.13 4.74
C MET A 79 -0.03 2.02 3.68
N THR A 80 -0.90 1.01 3.74
CA THR A 80 -0.75 -0.20 2.93
C THR A 80 -1.74 -0.31 1.76
N ILE A 81 -2.89 0.36 1.81
CA ILE A 81 -3.85 0.40 0.70
C ILE A 81 -3.22 0.99 -0.58
N PRO A 82 -2.42 2.07 -0.53
CA PRO A 82 -1.69 2.57 -1.71
C PRO A 82 -0.75 1.54 -2.35
N TYR A 83 -0.35 0.51 -1.59
CA TYR A 83 0.49 -0.61 -2.03
C TYR A 83 -0.34 -1.80 -2.54
N ASN A 84 -1.57 -1.57 -3.00
CA ASN A 84 -2.49 -2.59 -3.51
C ASN A 84 -2.93 -3.64 -2.46
N VAL A 85 -2.91 -3.30 -1.17
CA VAL A 85 -3.45 -4.20 -0.14
C VAL A 85 -4.97 -4.28 -0.27
N GLY A 86 -5.49 -5.50 -0.38
CA GLY A 86 -6.93 -5.77 -0.38
C GLY A 86 -7.56 -5.79 1.01
N LEU A 87 -8.89 -5.74 1.05
CA LEU A 87 -9.73 -5.74 2.26
C LEU A 87 -9.32 -6.82 3.28
N GLU A 88 -9.22 -8.08 2.85
CA GLU A 88 -8.91 -9.20 3.75
C GLU A 88 -7.52 -9.08 4.37
N THR A 89 -6.53 -8.67 3.59
CA THR A 89 -5.15 -8.50 4.04
C THR A 89 -5.05 -7.33 5.01
N MET A 90 -5.75 -6.22 4.75
CA MET A 90 -5.87 -5.11 5.70
C MET A 90 -6.52 -5.59 7.02
N GLY A 91 -7.60 -6.37 6.97
CA GLY A 91 -8.22 -6.95 8.16
C GLY A 91 -7.25 -7.82 8.97
N LYS A 92 -6.47 -8.68 8.30
CA LYS A 92 -5.40 -9.48 8.92
C LYS A 92 -4.31 -8.61 9.54
N GLN A 93 -3.93 -7.49 8.90
CA GLN A 93 -2.92 -6.56 9.44
C GLN A 93 -3.38 -5.91 10.75
N LEU A 94 -4.68 -5.62 10.88
CA LEU A 94 -5.28 -5.07 12.10
C LEU A 94 -5.37 -6.13 13.20
N ILE A 95 -5.78 -7.35 12.87
CA ILE A 95 -5.79 -8.50 13.81
C ILE A 95 -4.38 -8.78 14.32
N ASN A 96 -3.40 -8.87 13.42
CA ASN A 96 -1.99 -9.09 13.77
C ASN A 96 -1.37 -7.91 14.54
N ALA A 97 -1.96 -6.72 14.48
CA ALA A 97 -1.56 -5.59 15.31
C ALA A 97 -2.07 -5.70 16.76
N GLY A 98 -2.92 -6.69 17.06
CA GLY A 98 -3.55 -6.84 18.37
C GLY A 98 -4.75 -5.92 18.60
N PHE A 99 -5.28 -5.27 17.56
CA PHE A 99 -6.49 -4.46 17.68
C PHE A 99 -7.75 -5.30 17.90
N PHE A 100 -7.79 -6.48 17.25
CA PHE A 100 -8.88 -7.43 17.33
C PHE A 100 -8.33 -8.83 17.54
N THR A 101 -8.93 -9.58 18.46
CA THR A 101 -8.55 -10.97 18.74
C THR A 101 -9.68 -11.90 18.33
N ARG A 102 -9.39 -12.82 17.41
CA ARG A 102 -10.35 -13.85 16.99
C ARG A 102 -10.46 -14.93 18.06
N LYS A 103 -11.67 -15.18 18.56
CA LYS A 103 -11.98 -16.21 19.56
C LYS A 103 -13.07 -17.14 19.03
N VAL A 104 -13.04 -18.40 19.46
CA VAL A 104 -14.09 -19.38 19.16
C VAL A 104 -15.29 -19.09 20.05
N ASP A 105 -16.46 -18.97 19.44
CA ASP A 105 -17.73 -18.73 20.12
C ASP A 105 -18.50 -20.04 20.34
N CYS A 106 -18.59 -20.85 19.29
CA CYS A 106 -19.32 -22.11 19.30
C CYS A 106 -18.72 -23.13 18.33
N MET A 107 -19.02 -24.40 18.56
CA MET A 107 -18.75 -25.49 17.63
C MET A 107 -20.10 -26.13 17.25
N TYR A 108 -20.35 -26.26 15.97
CA TYR A 108 -21.52 -26.97 15.46
C TYR A 108 -21.10 -28.02 14.42
N LYS A 109 -21.91 -29.06 14.30
CA LYS A 109 -21.68 -30.14 13.34
C LYS A 109 -22.63 -29.93 12.18
N GLU A 110 -22.09 -29.76 10.99
CA GLU A 110 -22.89 -29.66 9.77
C GLU A 110 -22.81 -30.99 9.03
N LYS A 111 -23.96 -31.52 8.60
CA LYS A 111 -24.02 -32.72 7.77
C LYS A 111 -23.82 -32.28 6.32
N ASP A 112 -22.60 -32.38 5.83
CA ASP A 112 -22.35 -32.37 4.39
C ASP A 112 -22.24 -33.82 3.91
N LYS A 113 -22.93 -34.14 2.82
CA LYS A 113 -23.10 -35.46 2.15
C LYS A 113 -22.02 -36.53 2.47
N ASP A 114 -22.09 -37.16 3.64
CA ASP A 114 -21.26 -38.27 4.16
C ASP A 114 -20.06 -37.93 5.07
N THR A 115 -19.82 -36.68 5.46
CA THR A 115 -18.85 -36.31 6.52
C THR A 115 -19.45 -35.42 7.62
N LEU A 116 -19.16 -35.75 8.88
CA LEU A 116 -19.58 -34.98 10.05
C LEU A 116 -18.47 -33.97 10.40
N ASP A 117 -18.37 -32.88 9.65
CA ASP A 117 -17.32 -31.89 9.89
C ASP A 117 -17.74 -30.90 10.98
N SER A 118 -16.88 -30.76 12.00
CA SER A 118 -17.02 -29.76 13.06
C SER A 118 -16.66 -28.38 12.51
N LYS A 119 -17.66 -27.51 12.32
CA LYS A 119 -17.45 -26.10 12.01
C LYS A 119 -17.47 -25.25 13.27
N PHE A 120 -16.63 -24.21 13.29
CA PHE A 120 -16.52 -23.28 14.40
C PHE A 120 -17.11 -21.93 14.00
N CYS A 121 -17.91 -21.34 14.89
CA CYS A 121 -18.30 -19.94 14.77
C CYS A 121 -17.35 -19.08 15.61
N TYR A 122 -16.98 -17.91 15.09
CA TYR A 122 -15.96 -17.04 15.67
C TYR A 122 -16.51 -15.63 15.95
N PHE A 123 -16.09 -15.06 17.08
CA PHE A 123 -16.26 -13.65 17.40
C PHE A 123 -14.90 -12.95 17.52
N TYR A 124 -14.92 -11.63 17.40
CA TYR A 124 -13.76 -10.77 17.55
C TYR A 124 -13.94 -9.89 18.78
N SER A 125 -13.03 -10.02 19.73
CA SER A 125 -12.95 -9.11 20.87
C SER A 125 -12.06 -7.93 20.54
N VAL A 126 -12.47 -6.74 20.99
CA VAL A 126 -11.74 -5.49 20.79
C VAL A 126 -10.67 -5.30 21.88
N SER A 127 -9.52 -4.78 21.51
CA SER A 127 -8.49 -4.35 22.48
C SER A 127 -8.98 -3.17 23.32
N SER A 128 -8.70 -3.16 24.63
CA SER A 128 -9.11 -2.09 25.56
C SER A 128 -8.63 -0.70 25.12
N ASN A 129 -7.47 -0.63 24.45
CA ASN A 129 -6.89 0.61 23.94
C ASN A 129 -7.67 1.23 22.77
N LEU A 130 -8.56 0.47 22.14
CA LEU A 130 -9.44 0.95 21.08
C LEU A 130 -10.83 1.33 21.58
N ILE A 131 -11.14 1.16 22.86
CA ILE A 131 -12.43 1.55 23.42
C ILE A 131 -12.29 2.98 23.95
N LYS A 132 -13.28 3.84 23.67
CA LYS A 132 -13.29 5.21 24.22
C LYS A 132 -13.29 5.17 25.74
N GLU A 133 -12.76 6.21 26.36
CA GLU A 133 -12.60 6.25 27.83
C GLU A 133 -13.91 6.07 28.58
N GLU A 134 -14.99 6.67 28.07
CA GLU A 134 -16.35 6.57 28.62
C GLU A 134 -16.93 5.14 28.61
N PHE A 135 -16.37 4.23 27.80
CA PHE A 135 -16.78 2.84 27.69
C PHE A 135 -15.69 1.85 28.13
N LYS A 136 -14.62 2.32 28.80
CA LYS A 136 -13.55 1.45 29.30
C LYS A 136 -14.13 0.45 30.32
N GLY A 137 -14.20 -0.82 29.93
CA GLY A 137 -14.81 -1.90 30.71
C GLY A 137 -15.86 -2.69 29.93
N ASP A 138 -16.43 -2.10 28.88
CA ASP A 138 -17.39 -2.75 28.01
C ASP A 138 -16.75 -3.91 27.23
N GLN A 139 -17.39 -5.09 27.28
CA GLN A 139 -16.99 -6.21 26.43
C GLN A 139 -17.64 -6.11 25.05
N ILE A 140 -16.99 -5.39 24.15
CA ILE A 140 -17.44 -5.28 22.76
C ILE A 140 -17.03 -6.55 21.99
N LYS A 141 -18.03 -7.24 21.44
CA LYS A 141 -17.87 -8.42 20.58
C LYS A 141 -18.48 -8.16 19.22
N PHE A 142 -17.72 -8.45 18.18
CA PHE A 142 -18.18 -8.43 16.80
C PHE A 142 -18.25 -9.85 16.25
N SER A 143 -19.36 -10.18 15.58
CA SER A 143 -19.46 -11.35 14.74
C SER A 143 -18.53 -11.23 13.52
N SER A 144 -18.30 -12.34 12.82
CA SER A 144 -17.48 -12.33 11.61
C SER A 144 -18.06 -11.46 10.49
N SER A 145 -19.40 -11.36 10.38
CA SER A 145 -20.09 -10.48 9.42
C SER A 145 -19.91 -9.01 9.78
N GLU A 146 -20.11 -8.65 11.06
CA GLU A 146 -19.91 -7.27 11.55
C GLU A 146 -18.47 -6.80 11.36
N MET A 147 -17.47 -7.65 11.63
CA MET A 147 -16.07 -7.30 11.37
C MET A 147 -15.78 -7.10 9.88
N GLY A 148 -16.36 -7.92 9.00
CA GLY A 148 -16.25 -7.74 7.55
C GLY A 148 -16.81 -6.39 7.11
N LYS A 149 -17.99 -6.01 7.62
CA LYS A 149 -18.60 -4.68 7.39
C LYS A 149 -17.71 -3.56 7.92
N PHE A 150 -17.17 -3.69 9.12
CA PHE A 150 -16.29 -2.68 9.71
C PHE A 150 -15.00 -2.49 8.89
N PHE A 151 -14.36 -3.58 8.48
CA PHE A 151 -13.21 -3.52 7.58
C PHE A 151 -13.57 -2.88 6.24
N SER A 152 -14.77 -3.12 5.71
CA SER A 152 -15.25 -2.47 4.49
C SER A 152 -15.43 -0.95 4.66
N ILE A 153 -15.91 -0.52 5.83
CA ILE A 153 -15.99 0.90 6.19
C ILE A 153 -14.59 1.53 6.21
N LEU A 154 -13.62 0.92 6.90
CA LEU A 154 -12.25 1.42 6.95
C LEU A 154 -11.61 1.48 5.56
N TYR A 155 -11.78 0.43 4.77
CA TYR A 155 -11.20 0.31 3.43
C TYR A 155 -11.77 1.35 2.46
N SER A 156 -13.10 1.49 2.42
CA SER A 156 -13.76 2.49 1.57
C SER A 156 -13.46 3.92 2.03
N ALA A 157 -13.34 4.17 3.33
CA ALA A 157 -13.01 5.50 3.84
C ALA A 157 -11.66 6.01 3.30
N VAL A 158 -10.65 5.15 3.16
CA VAL A 158 -9.36 5.57 2.59
C VAL A 158 -9.51 6.05 1.14
N TYR A 159 -10.25 5.33 0.30
CA TYR A 159 -10.47 5.74 -1.09
C TYR A 159 -11.42 6.92 -1.24
N ASP A 160 -12.40 7.05 -0.36
CA ASP A 160 -13.33 8.19 -0.39
C ASP A 160 -12.63 9.46 0.11
N THR A 161 -11.64 9.32 1.01
CA THR A 161 -10.79 10.43 1.43
C THR A 161 -9.83 10.87 0.32
N PHE A 162 -9.40 9.91 -0.53
CA PHE A 162 -8.45 10.11 -1.64
C PHE A 162 -8.95 9.50 -2.95
N PRO A 163 -9.95 10.11 -3.63
CA PRO A 163 -10.49 9.58 -4.88
C PRO A 163 -9.44 9.40 -5.99
N SER A 164 -8.41 10.24 -6.05
CA SER A 164 -7.36 10.15 -7.07
C SER A 164 -6.47 8.92 -6.85
N LEU A 165 -6.29 8.48 -5.59
CA LEU A 165 -5.62 7.21 -5.28
C LEU A 165 -6.37 6.03 -5.88
N LYS A 166 -7.71 6.03 -5.79
CA LYS A 166 -8.55 4.94 -6.33
C LYS A 166 -8.33 4.80 -7.83
N LYS A 167 -8.41 5.92 -8.57
CA LYS A 167 -8.18 5.95 -10.02
C LYS A 167 -6.79 5.43 -10.38
N TYR A 168 -5.77 5.86 -9.64
CA TYR A 168 -4.38 5.44 -9.85
C TYR A 168 -4.19 3.93 -9.64
N VAL A 169 -4.68 3.39 -8.52
CA VAL A 169 -4.58 1.96 -8.21
C VAL A 169 -5.36 1.11 -9.22
N GLU A 170 -6.55 1.56 -9.64
CA GLU A 170 -7.34 0.87 -10.67
C GLU A 170 -6.64 0.86 -12.03
N TYR A 171 -6.05 1.98 -12.44
CA TYR A 171 -5.27 2.08 -13.67
C TYR A 171 -4.09 1.09 -13.66
N LEU A 172 -3.30 1.06 -12.58
CA LEU A 172 -2.16 0.16 -12.47
C LEU A 172 -2.56 -1.33 -12.37
N ASN A 173 -3.69 -1.62 -11.75
CA ASN A 173 -4.22 -2.99 -11.71
C ASN A 173 -4.65 -3.47 -13.10
N LYS A 174 -5.36 -2.63 -13.86
CA LYS A 174 -5.72 -2.94 -15.25
C LYS A 174 -4.49 -3.15 -16.12
N PHE A 175 -3.47 -2.31 -15.91
CA PHE A 175 -2.19 -2.44 -16.58
C PHE A 175 -1.51 -3.78 -16.28
N ALA A 176 -1.40 -4.16 -15.00
CA ALA A 176 -0.84 -5.46 -14.62
C ALA A 176 -1.67 -6.65 -15.15
N ASP A 177 -2.99 -6.50 -15.29
CA ASP A 177 -3.86 -7.52 -15.88
C ASP A 177 -3.55 -7.75 -17.38
N ILE A 178 -3.21 -6.71 -18.13
CA ILE A 178 -2.80 -6.82 -19.54
C ILE A 178 -1.52 -7.66 -19.65
N PHE A 179 -0.49 -7.33 -18.86
CA PHE A 179 0.76 -8.11 -18.83
C PHE A 179 0.55 -9.56 -18.38
N GLY A 180 -0.40 -9.78 -17.46
CA GLY A 180 -0.83 -11.12 -17.07
C GLY A 180 -1.41 -11.93 -18.23
N LYS A 181 -2.21 -11.30 -19.10
CA LYS A 181 -2.80 -11.96 -20.28
C LYS A 181 -1.76 -12.23 -21.38
N LEU A 182 -0.74 -11.38 -21.50
CA LEU A 182 0.35 -11.52 -22.48
C LEU A 182 1.46 -12.49 -22.03
N ASP A 183 1.31 -13.13 -20.86
CA ASP A 183 2.37 -13.92 -20.21
C ASP A 183 3.72 -13.19 -20.14
N ALA A 184 3.66 -11.87 -19.89
CA ALA A 184 4.80 -10.97 -19.93
C ALA A 184 5.20 -10.50 -18.52
N PRO A 185 6.50 -10.28 -18.27
CA PRO A 185 6.97 -9.60 -17.06
C PRO A 185 6.57 -8.11 -17.10
N ILE A 186 6.38 -7.50 -15.93
CA ILE A 186 6.14 -6.06 -15.87
C ILE A 186 7.48 -5.35 -15.81
N ILE A 187 7.74 -4.45 -16.77
CA ILE A 187 9.01 -3.73 -16.92
C ILE A 187 8.74 -2.23 -16.95
N TRP A 188 9.54 -1.44 -16.24
CA TRP A 188 9.53 0.02 -16.38
C TRP A 188 10.90 0.63 -16.14
N THR A 189 11.07 1.87 -16.60
CA THR A 189 12.25 2.68 -16.31
C THR A 189 11.91 3.76 -15.29
N THR A 190 12.72 3.87 -14.24
CA THR A 190 12.59 4.91 -13.22
C THR A 190 13.01 6.31 -13.74
N PRO A 191 12.68 7.41 -13.03
CA PRO A 191 13.06 8.77 -13.45
C PRO A 191 14.57 8.97 -13.60
N VAL A 192 15.36 8.19 -12.87
CA VAL A 192 16.84 8.21 -12.90
C VAL A 192 17.45 7.27 -13.94
N GLY A 193 16.61 6.57 -14.72
CA GLY A 193 17.05 5.69 -15.81
C GLY A 193 17.32 4.24 -15.41
N MET A 194 17.05 3.84 -14.16
CA MET A 194 17.16 2.45 -13.73
C MET A 194 15.99 1.61 -14.28
N HIS A 195 16.30 0.51 -14.96
CA HIS A 195 15.33 -0.47 -15.44
C HIS A 195 14.94 -1.44 -14.32
N ILE A 196 13.65 -1.63 -14.10
CA ILE A 196 13.10 -2.57 -13.13
C ILE A 196 12.25 -3.60 -13.86
N GLU A 197 12.44 -4.87 -13.52
CA GLU A 197 11.67 -6.00 -14.03
C GLU A 197 11.06 -6.80 -12.87
N ILE A 198 9.76 -7.03 -12.92
CA ILE A 198 9.06 -7.96 -12.04
C ILE A 198 8.75 -9.25 -12.79
N ARG A 199 9.45 -10.33 -12.42
CA ARG A 199 9.23 -11.68 -12.92
C ARG A 199 9.19 -12.71 -11.79
N TYR A 200 8.07 -12.79 -11.09
CA TYR A 200 7.82 -13.89 -10.17
C TYR A 200 7.59 -15.18 -10.96
N LYS A 201 8.35 -16.21 -10.63
CA LYS A 201 8.23 -17.54 -11.23
C LYS A 201 7.15 -18.35 -10.53
N GLU A 202 6.45 -19.20 -11.27
CA GLU A 202 5.60 -20.22 -10.65
C GLU A 202 6.47 -21.35 -10.07
N PHE A 203 6.10 -21.88 -8.90
CA PHE A 203 6.85 -22.95 -8.25
C PHE A 203 5.97 -24.19 -8.07
N LYS A 204 6.56 -25.37 -8.25
CA LYS A 204 5.94 -26.67 -7.94
C LYS A 204 6.68 -27.32 -6.78
N THR A 205 5.94 -27.61 -5.72
CA THR A 205 6.50 -28.36 -4.58
C THR A 205 6.57 -29.85 -4.90
N LYS A 206 7.76 -30.42 -4.83
CA LYS A 206 8.00 -31.87 -4.89
C LYS A 206 8.31 -32.38 -3.48
N LYS A 207 7.64 -33.46 -3.07
CA LYS A 207 7.91 -34.14 -1.80
C LYS A 207 8.82 -35.33 -2.06
N GLY A 208 10.03 -35.30 -1.51
CA GLY A 208 10.99 -36.40 -1.56
C GLY A 208 11.09 -37.13 -0.22
N LYS A 209 11.41 -38.42 -0.25
CA LYS A 209 11.84 -39.13 0.96
C LYS A 209 13.25 -38.67 1.30
N ASN A 210 13.50 -38.38 2.57
CA ASN A 210 14.87 -38.16 3.03
C ASN A 210 15.66 -39.49 2.91
N LEU A 211 16.92 -39.42 2.46
CA LEU A 211 17.81 -40.56 2.39
C LEU A 211 18.11 -41.14 3.79
N TYR A 212 18.20 -40.28 4.81
CA TYR A 212 18.55 -40.66 6.17
C TYR A 212 17.34 -40.99 7.07
N ASP A 213 16.18 -40.38 6.82
CA ASP A 213 14.96 -40.61 7.60
C ASP A 213 13.77 -40.83 6.66
N ARG A 214 13.54 -42.10 6.29
CA ARG A 214 12.47 -42.49 5.36
C ARG A 214 11.05 -42.19 5.89
N LYS A 215 10.89 -41.87 7.19
CA LYS A 215 9.62 -41.48 7.79
C LYS A 215 9.32 -39.99 7.60
N LYS A 216 10.35 -39.14 7.41
CA LYS A 216 10.18 -37.71 7.11
C LYS A 216 10.19 -37.45 5.61
N ARG A 217 9.12 -36.81 5.13
CA ARG A 217 9.06 -36.30 3.75
C ARG A 217 9.52 -34.84 3.74
N ASN A 218 10.61 -34.58 3.03
CA ASN A 218 11.08 -33.22 2.80
C ASN A 218 10.39 -32.67 1.55
N SER A 219 9.88 -31.44 1.63
CA SER A 219 9.32 -30.73 0.48
C SER A 219 10.35 -29.74 -0.06
N VAL A 220 10.62 -29.81 -1.37
CA VAL A 220 11.44 -28.84 -2.09
C VAL A 220 10.56 -28.12 -3.10
N SER A 221 10.64 -26.79 -3.15
CA SER A 221 9.92 -25.97 -4.12
C SER A 221 10.85 -25.65 -5.29
N LEU A 222 10.50 -26.08 -6.50
CA LEU A 222 11.28 -25.85 -7.72
C LEU A 222 10.53 -24.91 -8.66
N PRO A 223 11.20 -23.92 -9.28
CA PRO A 223 10.55 -23.06 -10.26
C PRO A 223 10.17 -23.88 -11.49
N ILE A 224 8.98 -23.63 -12.04
CA ILE A 224 8.53 -24.20 -13.30
C ILE A 224 9.17 -23.37 -14.42
N PRO A 225 10.00 -23.95 -15.30
CA PRO A 225 10.62 -23.22 -16.40
C PRO A 225 9.57 -22.55 -17.30
N GLY A 226 9.81 -21.31 -17.68
CA GLY A 226 8.94 -20.54 -18.58
C GLY A 226 7.64 -20.01 -17.97
N LYS A 227 7.22 -20.45 -16.78
CA LYS A 227 5.95 -20.00 -16.18
C LYS A 227 6.10 -18.82 -15.23
N ILE A 228 5.32 -17.79 -15.48
CA ILE A 228 5.22 -16.59 -14.65
C ILE A 228 4.01 -16.71 -13.71
N ASN A 229 4.19 -16.27 -12.46
CA ASN A 229 3.10 -16.15 -11.50
C ASN A 229 2.44 -14.77 -11.65
N HIS A 230 1.43 -14.67 -12.51
CA HIS A 230 0.73 -13.40 -12.79
C HIS A 230 0.13 -12.77 -11.53
N LYS A 231 -0.44 -13.59 -10.63
CA LYS A 231 -1.02 -13.10 -9.38
C LYS A 231 0.05 -12.44 -8.50
N ALA A 232 1.21 -13.07 -8.36
CA ALA A 232 2.32 -12.51 -7.61
C ALA A 232 2.88 -11.24 -8.28
N ASN A 233 3.05 -11.24 -9.61
CA ASN A 233 3.46 -10.05 -10.35
C ASN A 233 2.50 -8.87 -10.12
N LYS A 234 1.19 -9.08 -10.26
CA LYS A 234 0.17 -8.04 -10.05
C LYS A 234 0.20 -7.49 -8.62
N LEU A 235 0.24 -8.36 -7.62
CA LEU A 235 0.26 -7.93 -6.21
C LEU A 235 1.55 -7.19 -5.85
N SER A 236 2.68 -7.57 -6.45
CA SER A 236 3.98 -6.96 -6.18
C SER A 236 4.26 -5.71 -7.02
N PHE A 237 3.46 -5.42 -8.04
CA PHE A 237 3.70 -4.30 -8.96
C PHE A 237 3.72 -2.95 -8.25
N LEU A 238 2.61 -2.56 -7.62
CA LEU A 238 2.49 -1.26 -6.95
C LEU A 238 3.55 -1.05 -5.86
N PRO A 239 3.81 -2.04 -4.96
CA PRO A 239 4.88 -1.89 -3.97
C PRO A 239 6.25 -1.65 -4.57
N ASN A 240 6.64 -2.45 -5.56
CA ASN A 240 7.95 -2.31 -6.18
C ASN A 240 8.05 -1.03 -7.00
N LEU A 241 6.95 -0.58 -7.61
CA LEU A 241 6.90 0.72 -8.28
C LEU A 241 7.18 1.85 -7.29
N ILE A 242 6.43 1.94 -6.18
CA ILE A 242 6.64 2.98 -5.17
C ILE A 242 8.06 2.91 -4.61
N HIS A 243 8.57 1.73 -4.27
CA HIS A 243 9.93 1.56 -3.77
C HIS A 243 11.01 1.96 -4.79
N SER A 244 10.77 1.73 -6.09
CA SER A 244 11.67 2.19 -7.13
C SER A 244 11.69 3.72 -7.25
N MET A 245 10.55 4.38 -7.04
CA MET A 245 10.45 5.84 -6.99
C MET A 245 11.13 6.40 -5.73
N ASP A 246 10.96 5.75 -4.58
CA ASP A 246 11.63 6.12 -3.33
C ASP A 246 13.16 6.07 -3.49
N SER A 247 13.67 4.99 -4.10
CA SER A 247 15.09 4.85 -4.43
C SER A 247 15.56 5.93 -5.41
N SER A 248 14.74 6.26 -6.41
CA SER A 248 15.05 7.31 -7.38
C SER A 248 15.19 8.69 -6.73
N ASN A 249 14.35 8.99 -5.74
CA ASN A 249 14.45 10.23 -4.97
C ASN A 249 15.78 10.31 -4.20
N ILE A 250 16.23 9.21 -3.58
CA ILE A 250 17.53 9.14 -2.91
C ILE A 250 18.67 9.34 -3.91
N GLN A 251 18.60 8.69 -5.08
CA GLN A 251 19.62 8.81 -6.12
C GLN A 251 19.72 10.25 -6.65
N LEU A 252 18.59 10.92 -6.87
CA LEU A 252 18.56 12.35 -7.24
C LEU A 252 19.14 13.24 -6.13
N LEU A 253 18.79 12.97 -4.87
CA LEU A 253 19.34 13.68 -3.73
C LEU A 253 20.87 13.54 -3.66
N VAL A 254 21.40 12.31 -3.77
CA VAL A 254 22.85 12.05 -3.78
C VAL A 254 23.54 12.77 -4.92
N ARG A 255 22.94 12.78 -6.12
CA ARG A 255 23.46 13.52 -7.27
C ARG A 255 23.52 15.03 -6.98
N ASN A 256 22.44 15.61 -6.45
CA ASN A 256 22.38 17.04 -6.12
C ASN A 256 23.40 17.41 -5.04
N LEU A 257 23.47 16.60 -3.97
CA LEU A 257 24.44 16.82 -2.90
C LEU A 257 25.86 16.73 -3.42
N THR A 258 26.20 15.73 -4.25
CA THR A 258 27.55 15.59 -4.84
C THR A 258 27.99 16.85 -5.60
N ILE A 259 27.06 17.53 -6.28
CA ILE A 259 27.37 18.77 -7.01
C ILE A 259 27.67 19.93 -6.05
N ILE A 260 26.89 20.04 -4.96
CA ILE A 260 27.00 21.12 -3.96
C ILE A 260 28.14 20.86 -2.95
N ASN A 261 28.51 19.59 -2.76
CA ASN A 261 29.44 19.14 -1.73
C ASN A 261 30.91 19.42 -2.07
N LYS A 262 31.20 20.04 -3.23
CA LYS A 262 32.56 20.48 -3.55
C LYS A 262 33.13 21.48 -2.53
N ASP A 263 32.26 22.25 -1.87
CA ASP A 263 32.66 23.31 -0.94
C ASP A 263 32.10 23.17 0.50
N ASN A 264 31.22 22.19 0.77
CA ASN A 264 30.34 22.21 1.97
C ASN A 264 30.48 21.01 2.94
N ASN A 265 31.29 19.99 2.62
CA ASN A 265 31.51 18.77 3.44
C ASN A 265 30.24 18.17 4.10
N ILE A 266 29.19 18.00 3.29
CA ILE A 266 27.88 17.48 3.65
C ILE A 266 27.94 15.95 3.71
N ASN A 267 27.68 15.39 4.89
CA ASN A 267 27.49 13.95 5.08
C ASN A 267 26.00 13.60 4.94
N LEU A 268 25.67 12.56 4.17
CA LEU A 268 24.31 12.03 4.08
C LEU A 268 24.22 10.69 4.81
N PHE A 269 23.33 10.63 5.80
CA PHE A 269 22.90 9.38 6.44
C PHE A 269 21.44 9.15 6.05
N THR A 270 21.13 8.02 5.41
CA THR A 270 19.75 7.73 5.01
C THR A 270 19.38 6.29 5.30
N ILE A 271 18.14 6.10 5.77
CA ILE A 271 17.50 4.80 5.90
C ILE A 271 16.16 4.92 5.17
N HIS A 272 16.16 4.53 3.90
CA HIS A 272 15.01 4.65 3.00
C HIS A 272 14.41 6.07 2.99
N ASP A 273 13.39 6.30 3.80
CA ASP A 273 12.60 7.52 3.88
C ASP A 273 13.06 8.53 4.94
N CYS A 274 14.07 8.15 5.73
CA CYS A 274 14.65 9.00 6.75
C CYS A 274 15.99 9.56 6.26
N PHE A 275 16.15 10.87 6.31
CA PHE A 275 17.35 11.58 5.89
C PHE A 275 17.95 12.35 7.07
N ALA A 276 19.26 12.24 7.25
CA ALA A 276 20.01 12.92 8.29
C ALA A 276 21.37 13.41 7.76
N THR A 277 21.89 14.44 8.40
CA THR A 277 23.19 15.06 8.12
C THR A 277 23.71 15.72 9.41
N THR A 278 24.88 16.33 9.36
CA THR A 278 25.41 17.10 10.48
C THR A 278 24.54 18.35 10.75
N PRO A 279 24.40 18.81 12.01
CA PRO A 279 23.46 19.89 12.34
C PRO A 279 23.64 21.18 11.52
N ASN A 280 24.88 21.54 11.20
CA ASN A 280 25.25 22.72 10.40
C ASN A 280 24.73 22.68 8.95
N THR A 281 24.53 21.48 8.37
CA THR A 281 24.11 21.28 6.98
C THR A 281 22.64 20.88 6.85
N MET A 282 21.92 20.74 7.98
CA MET A 282 20.52 20.30 8.00
C MET A 282 19.59 21.17 7.14
N LYS A 283 19.83 22.49 7.12
CA LYS A 283 19.07 23.42 6.27
C LYS A 283 19.26 23.12 4.79
N ILE A 284 20.49 22.82 4.36
CA ILE A 284 20.82 22.48 2.98
C ILE A 284 20.17 21.14 2.62
N LEU A 285 20.31 20.13 3.47
CA LEU A 285 19.67 18.82 3.25
C LEU A 285 18.15 18.95 3.11
N ASN A 286 17.49 19.74 3.98
CA ASN A 286 16.04 19.92 3.91
C ASN A 286 15.58 20.53 2.57
N LEU A 287 16.35 21.49 2.03
CA LEU A 287 16.07 22.11 0.73
C LEU A 287 16.29 21.10 -0.40
N GLU A 288 17.38 20.34 -0.37
CA GLU A 288 17.72 19.40 -1.43
C GLU A 288 16.79 18.18 -1.46
N VAL A 289 16.31 17.70 -0.32
CA VAL A 289 15.26 16.66 -0.26
C VAL A 289 13.97 17.13 -0.96
N ARG A 290 13.53 18.36 -0.67
CA ARG A 290 12.35 18.94 -1.33
C ARG A 290 12.59 19.15 -2.82
N ARG A 291 13.80 19.56 -3.20
CA ARG A 291 14.20 19.75 -4.61
C ARG A 291 14.18 18.42 -5.37
N ALA A 292 14.80 17.37 -4.85
CA ALA A 292 14.81 16.05 -5.45
C ALA A 292 13.38 15.51 -5.66
N PHE A 293 12.53 15.67 -4.64
CA PHE A 293 11.12 15.31 -4.72
C PHE A 293 10.38 16.11 -5.80
N SER A 294 10.59 17.43 -5.84
CA SER A 294 9.96 18.31 -6.83
C SER A 294 10.38 17.96 -8.25
N MET A 295 11.66 17.67 -8.49
CA MET A 295 12.18 17.25 -9.79
C MET A 295 11.56 15.95 -10.28
N MET A 296 11.25 15.01 -9.37
CA MET A 296 10.75 13.70 -9.75
C MET A 296 9.25 13.70 -10.06
N TYR A 297 8.46 14.42 -9.28
CA TYR A 297 7.00 14.29 -9.30
C TYR A 297 6.26 15.41 -10.03
N PHE A 298 6.89 16.58 -10.20
CA PHE A 298 6.29 17.72 -10.90
C PHE A 298 6.77 17.85 -12.35
N ASP A 299 7.51 16.85 -12.83
CA ASP A 299 7.86 16.74 -14.24
C ASP A 299 6.79 15.90 -14.95
N GLU A 300 5.79 16.58 -15.54
CA GLU A 300 4.73 15.93 -16.33
C GLU A 300 5.28 15.06 -17.46
N ILE A 301 6.50 15.33 -17.92
CA ILE A 301 7.15 14.59 -19.00
C ILE A 301 7.38 13.14 -18.57
N TYR A 302 7.68 12.89 -17.29
CA TYR A 302 7.95 11.54 -16.82
C TYR A 302 6.72 10.63 -16.89
N LEU A 303 5.56 11.07 -16.39
CA LEU A 303 4.34 10.24 -16.44
C LEU A 303 3.90 9.92 -17.87
N LYS A 304 3.99 10.92 -18.77
CA LYS A 304 3.69 10.74 -20.20
C LYS A 304 4.69 9.76 -20.84
N LYS A 305 5.99 9.94 -20.60
CA LYS A 305 7.06 9.04 -21.07
C LYS A 305 6.88 7.62 -20.55
N TRP A 306 6.53 7.48 -19.28
CA TRP A 306 6.31 6.20 -18.61
C TRP A 306 5.12 5.45 -19.22
N HIS A 307 4.01 6.15 -19.48
CA HIS A 307 2.87 5.57 -20.20
C HIS A 307 3.24 5.15 -21.63
N SER A 308 3.98 5.98 -22.38
CA SER A 308 4.43 5.64 -23.73
C SER A 308 5.39 4.44 -23.75
N GLU A 309 6.28 4.34 -22.77
CA GLU A 309 7.17 3.18 -22.60
C GLU A 309 6.36 1.90 -22.41
N PHE A 310 5.33 1.94 -21.58
CA PHE A 310 4.45 0.80 -21.38
C PHE A 310 3.72 0.34 -22.64
N LEU A 311 3.17 1.28 -23.43
CA LEU A 311 2.54 0.93 -24.70
C LEU A 311 3.53 0.26 -25.65
N ARG A 312 4.77 0.76 -25.70
CA ARG A 312 5.86 0.16 -26.49
C ARG A 312 6.25 -1.23 -25.97
N GLU A 313 6.25 -1.46 -24.66
CA GLU A 313 6.51 -2.79 -24.11
C GLU A 313 5.38 -3.76 -24.47
N ILE A 314 4.12 -3.34 -24.39
CA ILE A 314 2.97 -4.15 -24.82
C ILE A 314 3.08 -4.54 -26.29
N SER A 315 3.42 -3.59 -27.18
CA SER A 315 3.53 -3.86 -28.62
C SER A 315 4.61 -4.89 -28.99
N LYS A 316 5.60 -5.15 -28.12
CA LYS A 316 6.59 -6.21 -28.36
C LYS A 316 6.02 -7.62 -28.24
N TYR A 317 4.89 -7.77 -27.54
CA TYR A 317 4.21 -9.04 -27.31
C TYR A 317 2.98 -9.21 -28.21
N GLU A 318 2.68 -8.24 -29.07
CA GLU A 318 1.67 -8.38 -30.12
C GLU A 318 2.21 -9.33 -31.20
N HIS A 319 1.71 -10.56 -31.20
CA HIS A 319 1.89 -11.45 -32.33
C HIS A 319 1.10 -10.90 -33.52
N ILE A 320 1.82 -10.36 -34.52
CA ILE A 320 1.24 -10.13 -35.84
C ILE A 320 1.01 -11.51 -36.46
N TYR A 321 -0.22 -12.03 -36.35
CA TYR A 321 -0.64 -13.11 -37.23
C TYR A 321 -0.72 -12.52 -38.64
N LYS A 322 0.23 -12.87 -39.50
CA LYS A 322 0.00 -12.78 -40.95
C LYS A 322 -0.87 -13.99 -41.28
N GLU A 323 -2.09 -13.75 -41.74
CA GLU A 323 -2.80 -14.76 -42.51
C GLU A 323 -2.01 -14.95 -43.80
N ASP A 324 -1.47 -16.16 -44.00
CA ASP A 324 -0.83 -16.59 -45.24
C ASP A 324 -1.87 -16.85 -46.34
#